data_AF-A0A1Q3TKL2-F1
#
_entry.id   AF-A0A1Q3TKL2-F1
#
_cell.length_a   1.000
_cell.length_b   1.000
_cell.length_c   1.000
_cell.angle_alpha   90.00
_cell.angle_beta   90.00
_cell.angle_gamma   90.00
#
_symmetry.space_group_name_H-M   'P 1'
#
loop_
_entity.id
_entity.type
_entity.pdbx_description
1 polymer ?
#
loop_
_entity_poly.entity_id
_entity_poly.type
_entity_poly.pdbx_seq_one_letter_code
_entity_poly.pdbx_strand_id
1 'polypeptide(L)'
;MPKPLINRKPKETRPSQEAAFDLLRPLVPLTLALLPEPEFTTRQFVVYLRATDPGEDAYTQAVSLWKDNLSLGRQVVHGQVVPRLLREEAKATWAGFVYGDPTEEDGLSVPARWLKPGYSYE
;
A
#
# COMPACT_ATOMS: atom_id res chain seq x y z
N MET A 1 -17.34 -34.84 18.17
CA MET A 1 -18.13 -33.66 17.74
C MET A 1 -17.35 -32.93 16.65
N PRO A 2 -17.87 -32.76 15.42
CA PRO A 2 -17.17 -32.00 14.39
C PRO A 2 -17.30 -30.50 14.65
N LYS A 3 -16.18 -29.76 14.56
CA LYS A 3 -16.14 -28.30 14.66
C LYS A 3 -16.89 -27.68 13.47
N PRO A 4 -17.66 -26.59 13.65
CA PRO A 4 -18.34 -25.94 12.54
C PRO A 4 -17.31 -25.35 11.57
N LEU A 5 -17.47 -25.69 10.29
CA LEU A 5 -16.75 -25.07 9.18
C LEU A 5 -17.17 -23.60 9.13
N ILE A 6 -16.30 -22.70 9.55
CA ILE A 6 -16.49 -21.26 9.36
C ILE A 6 -16.41 -21.01 7.85
N ASN A 7 -17.56 -20.91 7.21
CA ASN A 7 -17.68 -20.49 5.83
C ASN A 7 -17.31 -19.00 5.75
N ARG A 8 -16.01 -18.70 5.65
CA ARG A 8 -15.54 -17.34 5.36
C ARG A 8 -15.91 -17.07 3.91
N LYS A 9 -17.05 -16.38 3.70
CA LYS A 9 -17.32 -15.75 2.40
C LYS A 9 -16.06 -14.99 1.96
N PRO A 10 -15.64 -15.08 0.68
CA PRO A 10 -14.57 -14.24 0.17
C PRO A 10 -14.87 -12.80 0.59
N LYS A 11 -13.87 -12.12 1.16
CA LYS A 11 -14.03 -10.74 1.61
C LYS A 11 -14.19 -9.89 0.35
N GLU A 12 -15.43 -9.70 -0.07
CA GLU A 12 -15.82 -8.94 -1.25
C GLU A 12 -15.10 -7.58 -1.19
N THR A 13 -14.18 -7.36 -2.12
CA THR A 13 -13.44 -6.11 -2.20
C THR A 13 -14.47 -5.02 -2.49
N ARG A 14 -14.51 -3.96 -1.68
CA ARG A 14 -15.50 -2.90 -1.88
C ARG A 14 -15.21 -2.21 -3.23
N PRO A 15 -16.22 -1.81 -4.03
CA PRO A 15 -16.02 -1.16 -5.33
C PRO A 15 -15.05 0.03 -5.31
N SER A 16 -15.02 0.79 -4.20
CA SER A 16 -14.08 1.91 -4.01
C SER A 16 -12.62 1.46 -3.90
N GLN A 17 -12.36 0.26 -3.38
CA GLN A 17 -11.02 -0.29 -3.26
C GLN A 17 -10.52 -0.87 -4.59
N GLU A 18 -11.40 -1.46 -5.41
CA GLU A 18 -11.07 -1.89 -6.77
C GLU A 18 -10.72 -0.71 -7.66
N ALA A 19 -11.54 0.36 -7.65
CA ALA A 19 -11.22 1.59 -8.37
C ALA A 19 -9.90 2.23 -7.90
N ALA A 20 -9.59 2.16 -6.60
CA ALA A 20 -8.30 2.63 -6.08
C ALA A 20 -7.12 1.80 -6.61
N PHE A 21 -7.30 0.48 -6.78
CA PHE A 21 -6.28 -0.35 -7.43
C PHE A 21 -6.05 0.08 -8.87
N ASP A 22 -7.11 0.30 -9.64
CA ASP A 22 -6.97 0.66 -11.06
C ASP A 22 -6.26 2.01 -11.26
N LEU A 23 -6.53 2.99 -10.39
CA LEU A 23 -5.86 4.30 -10.41
C LEU A 23 -4.36 4.19 -10.11
N LEU A 24 -3.98 3.40 -9.10
CA LEU A 24 -2.60 3.38 -8.60
C LEU A 24 -1.71 2.35 -9.30
N ARG A 25 -2.28 1.23 -9.79
CA ARG A 25 -1.55 0.11 -10.39
C ARG A 25 -0.51 0.52 -11.44
N PRO A 26 -0.80 1.35 -12.45
CA PRO A 26 0.20 1.70 -13.47
C PRO A 26 1.39 2.50 -12.91
N LEU A 27 1.22 3.17 -11.76
CA LEU A 27 2.24 4.02 -11.16
C LEU A 27 3.13 3.29 -10.17
N VAL A 28 2.70 2.13 -9.67
CA VAL A 28 3.50 1.35 -8.70
C VAL A 28 4.87 0.95 -9.25
N PRO A 29 4.99 0.30 -10.42
CA PRO A 29 6.31 -0.08 -10.94
C PRO A 29 7.19 1.12 -11.31
N LEU A 30 6.58 2.25 -11.71
CA LEU A 30 7.30 3.50 -11.99
C LEU A 30 7.87 4.10 -10.70
N THR A 31 7.06 4.14 -9.64
CA THR A 31 7.48 4.62 -8.32
C THR A 31 8.59 3.73 -7.75
N LEU A 32 8.46 2.40 -7.88
CA LEU A 32 9.52 1.46 -7.48
C LEU A 32 10.84 1.73 -8.20
N ALA A 33 10.80 2.11 -9.49
CA ALA A 33 12.01 2.43 -10.25
C ALA A 33 12.67 3.75 -9.79
N LEU A 34 11.89 4.70 -9.29
CA LEU A 34 12.38 6.00 -8.82
C LEU A 34 12.97 5.97 -7.41
N LEU A 35 12.52 5.06 -6.54
CA LEU A 35 13.06 4.90 -5.19
C LEU A 35 14.56 4.54 -5.27
N PRO A 36 15.50 5.32 -4.73
CA PRO A 36 16.91 4.94 -4.73
C PRO A 36 17.22 3.86 -3.69
N GLU A 37 16.46 3.78 -2.60
CA GLU A 37 16.75 2.90 -1.49
C GLU A 37 16.39 1.43 -1.81
N PRO A 38 17.25 0.48 -1.40
CA PRO A 38 16.96 -0.96 -1.54
C PRO A 38 15.93 -1.44 -0.51
N GLU A 39 15.83 -0.76 0.63
CA GLU A 39 14.84 -0.97 1.67
C GLU A 39 13.97 0.28 1.79
N PHE A 40 12.65 0.10 1.88
CA PHE A 40 11.72 1.20 2.03
C PHE A 40 10.47 0.81 2.81
N THR A 41 9.77 1.80 3.34
CA THR A 41 8.48 1.65 4.01
C THR A 41 7.32 2.01 3.08
N THR A 42 6.12 1.51 3.36
CA THR A 42 4.90 1.94 2.64
C THR A 42 4.74 3.47 2.66
N ARG A 43 5.10 4.12 3.77
CA ARG A 43 5.08 5.57 3.91
C ARG A 43 6.03 6.25 2.91
N GLN A 44 7.30 5.84 2.87
CA GLN A 44 8.28 6.37 1.90
C GLN A 44 7.81 6.12 0.47
N PHE A 45 7.29 4.92 0.17
CA PHE A 45 6.73 4.63 -1.14
C PHE A 45 5.64 5.63 -1.54
N VAL A 46 4.68 5.91 -0.64
CA VAL A 46 3.60 6.87 -0.91
C VAL A 46 4.13 8.28 -1.08
N VAL A 47 5.16 8.69 -0.33
CA VAL A 47 5.81 10.00 -0.53
C VAL A 47 6.39 10.10 -1.94
N TYR A 48 7.10 9.08 -2.42
CA TYR A 48 7.66 9.08 -3.77
C TYR A 48 6.59 9.00 -4.86
N LEU A 49 5.52 8.22 -4.65
CA LEU A 49 4.38 8.18 -5.56
C LEU A 49 3.81 9.59 -5.75
N ARG A 50 3.60 10.32 -4.65
CA ARG A 50 3.02 11.66 -4.61
C ARG A 50 4.00 12.78 -5.03
N ALA A 51 5.28 12.48 -5.21
CA ALA A 51 6.28 13.45 -5.65
C ALA A 51 6.20 13.78 -7.15
N THR A 52 5.35 13.08 -7.91
CA THR A 52 5.10 13.32 -9.33
C THR A 52 3.68 13.80 -9.55
N ASP A 53 3.44 14.70 -10.51
CA ASP A 53 2.08 15.20 -10.80
C ASP A 53 1.08 14.05 -11.09
N PRO A 54 1.41 13.04 -11.93
CA PRO A 54 0.48 11.92 -12.16
C PRO A 54 0.19 11.10 -10.91
N GLY A 55 1.17 10.95 -10.01
CA GLY A 55 1.01 10.19 -8.78
C GLY A 55 0.25 10.93 -7.69
N GLU A 56 0.41 12.26 -7.58
CA GLU A 56 -0.43 13.07 -6.68
C GLU A 56 -1.88 13.07 -7.15
N ASP A 57 -2.12 13.21 -8.45
CA ASP A 57 -3.46 13.17 -9.03
C ASP A 57 -4.14 11.82 -8.81
N ALA A 58 -3.43 10.71 -9.08
CA ALA A 58 -3.96 9.37 -8.87
C ALA A 58 -4.20 9.06 -7.39
N TYR A 59 -3.29 9.48 -6.49
CA TYR A 59 -3.47 9.34 -5.05
C TYR A 59 -4.69 10.11 -4.55
N THR A 60 -4.84 11.36 -4.97
CA THR A 60 -5.97 12.22 -4.60
C THR A 60 -7.30 11.63 -5.07
N GLN A 61 -7.35 11.14 -6.32
CA GLN A 61 -8.52 10.45 -6.84
C GLN A 61 -8.82 9.17 -6.07
N ALA A 62 -7.80 8.35 -5.78
CA ALA A 62 -7.97 7.11 -5.04
C ALA A 62 -8.54 7.34 -3.63
N VAL A 63 -8.04 8.35 -2.90
CA VAL A 63 -8.57 8.73 -1.57
C VAL A 63 -9.99 9.27 -1.68
N SER A 64 -10.30 10.04 -2.72
CA SER A 64 -11.62 10.67 -2.94
C SER A 64 -12.75 9.66 -3.20
N LEU A 65 -12.43 8.39 -3.51
CA LEU A 65 -13.42 7.32 -3.62
C LEU A 65 -14.20 7.06 -2.31
N TRP A 66 -13.67 7.52 -1.17
CA TRP A 66 -14.33 7.47 0.13
C TRP A 66 -15.15 8.73 0.47
N LYS A 67 -15.35 9.65 -0.49
CA LYS A 67 -16.21 10.83 -0.39
C LYS A 67 -15.99 11.60 0.92
N ASP A 68 -16.99 11.63 1.79
CA ASP A 68 -17.00 12.39 3.04
C ASP A 68 -16.04 11.85 4.10
N ASN A 69 -15.45 10.67 3.90
CA ASN A 69 -14.49 10.07 4.83
C ASN A 69 -13.09 9.89 4.20
N LEU A 70 -12.49 11.02 3.82
CA LEU A 70 -11.12 11.06 3.27
C LEU A 70 -10.08 10.46 4.22
N SER A 71 -10.31 10.53 5.54
CA SER A 71 -9.43 9.90 6.53
C SER A 71 -9.41 8.38 6.36
N LEU A 72 -10.59 7.75 6.27
CA LEU A 72 -10.70 6.32 5.96
C LEU A 72 -10.08 5.99 4.60
N GLY A 73 -10.29 6.84 3.59
CA GLY A 73 -9.68 6.67 2.26
C GLY A 73 -8.15 6.57 2.36
N ARG A 74 -7.50 7.50 3.07
CA ARG A 74 -6.05 7.45 3.32
C ARG A 74 -5.63 6.19 4.07
N GLN A 75 -6.34 5.80 5.13
CA GLN A 75 -6.05 4.58 5.88
C GLN A 75 -6.13 3.32 5.00
N VAL A 76 -7.14 3.23 4.11
CA VAL A 76 -7.29 2.09 3.20
C VAL A 76 -6.21 2.10 2.12
N VAL A 77 -5.88 3.26 1.55
CA VAL A 77 -4.83 3.37 0.54
C VAL A 77 -3.48 2.94 1.11
N HIS A 78 -3.12 3.45 2.29
CA HIS A 78 -1.83 3.16 2.94
C HIS A 78 -1.79 1.75 3.52
N GLY A 79 -2.86 1.28 4.17
CA GLY A 79 -2.86 0.00 4.87
C GLY A 79 -3.21 -1.21 4.02
N GLN A 80 -3.85 -1.01 2.85
CA GLN A 80 -4.38 -2.12 2.05
C GLN A 80 -4.05 -1.99 0.57
N VAL A 81 -4.36 -0.87 -0.08
CA VAL A 81 -4.23 -0.74 -1.55
C VAL A 81 -2.77 -0.80 -1.97
N VAL A 82 -1.93 0.10 -1.47
CA VAL A 82 -0.50 0.14 -1.80
C VAL A 82 0.21 -1.16 -1.40
N PRO A 83 0.05 -1.69 -0.17
CA PRO A 83 0.66 -2.96 0.21
C PRO A 83 0.24 -4.14 -0.68
N ARG A 84 -1.01 -4.17 -1.14
CA ARG A 84 -1.49 -5.23 -2.01
C ARG A 84 -0.87 -5.12 -3.40
N LEU A 85 -0.81 -3.93 -3.98
CA LEU A 85 -0.15 -3.71 -5.27
C LEU A 85 1.35 -4.03 -5.20
N LEU A 86 2.03 -3.62 -4.12
CA LEU A 86 3.45 -3.96 -3.92
C LEU A 86 3.70 -5.48 -3.87
N ARG A 87 2.77 -6.26 -3.29
CA ARG A 87 2.86 -7.74 -3.30
C ARG A 87 2.65 -8.36 -4.68
N GLU A 88 2.03 -7.64 -5.61
CA GLU A 88 1.84 -8.09 -6.99
C GLU A 88 3.08 -7.79 -7.85
N GLU A 89 3.95 -6.89 -7.39
CA GLU A 89 5.20 -6.54 -8.06
C GLU A 89 6.33 -7.50 -7.70
N ALA A 90 6.95 -8.10 -8.71
CA ALA A 90 8.17 -8.91 -8.54
C ALA A 90 9.36 -8.11 -7.96
N LYS A 91 9.26 -6.78 -7.93
CA LYS A 91 10.29 -5.84 -7.48
C LYS A 91 10.12 -5.36 -6.02
N ALA A 92 9.20 -5.94 -5.26
CA ALA A 92 9.01 -5.61 -3.86
C ALA A 92 8.74 -6.87 -3.03
N THR A 93 9.61 -7.15 -2.07
CA THR A 93 9.47 -8.26 -1.12
C THR A 93 9.05 -7.71 0.23
N TRP A 94 8.01 -8.27 0.82
CA TRP A 94 7.57 -7.88 2.16
C TRP A 94 8.58 -8.34 3.22
N ALA A 95 9.02 -7.41 4.07
CA ALA A 95 10.07 -7.64 5.07
C ALA A 95 9.59 -7.49 6.53
N GLY A 96 8.32 -7.14 6.76
CA GLY A 96 7.78 -6.98 8.10
C GLY A 96 6.86 -5.79 8.25
N PHE A 97 6.38 -5.59 9.48
CA PHE A 97 5.81 -4.33 9.91
C PHE A 97 6.87 -3.51 10.63
N VAL A 98 6.77 -2.20 10.51
CA VAL A 98 7.56 -1.25 11.31
C VAL A 98 6.77 -0.97 12.59
N TYR A 99 7.39 -1.22 13.74
CA TYR A 99 6.81 -0.92 15.05
C TYR A 99 7.73 -0.01 15.84
N GLY A 100 7.18 1.03 16.49
CA GLY A 100 7.88 1.79 17.51
C GLY A 100 8.90 2.80 17.00
N ASP A 101 8.91 3.09 15.70
CA ASP A 101 9.67 4.21 15.11
C ASP A 101 8.70 5.33 14.67
N PRO A 102 8.58 6.42 15.45
CA PRO A 102 7.70 7.54 15.13
C PRO A 102 8.05 8.25 13.81
N THR A 103 9.28 8.09 13.32
CA THR A 103 9.72 8.72 12.07
C THR A 103 9.32 7.92 10.83
N GLU A 104 8.99 6.64 10.99
CA GLU A 104 8.50 5.76 9.94
C GLU A 104 6.97 5.59 9.97
N GLU A 105 6.33 5.90 11.10
CA GLU A 105 4.87 5.96 11.22
C GLU A 105 4.28 7.16 10.45
N ASP A 106 3.16 6.94 9.74
CA ASP A 106 2.41 8.01 9.05
C ASP A 106 1.10 8.39 9.76
N GLY A 107 0.78 7.72 10.87
CA GLY A 107 -0.47 7.91 11.62
C GLY A 107 -1.73 7.41 10.90
N LEU A 108 -1.58 6.77 9.73
CA LEU A 108 -2.68 6.26 8.92
C LEU A 108 -2.79 4.74 9.00
N SER A 109 -1.65 4.06 9.04
CA SER A 109 -1.59 2.61 9.25
C SER A 109 -0.22 2.21 9.80
N VAL A 110 -0.11 1.01 10.36
CA VAL A 110 1.20 0.43 10.67
C VAL A 110 1.94 0.22 9.34
N PRO A 111 3.06 0.92 9.08
CA PRO A 111 3.76 0.80 7.81
C PRO A 111 4.31 -0.62 7.66
N ALA A 112 4.25 -1.14 6.44
CA ALA A 112 5.02 -2.33 6.09
C ALA A 112 6.41 -1.90 5.59
N ARG A 113 7.41 -2.73 5.88
CA ARG A 113 8.76 -2.64 5.33
C ARG A 113 8.90 -3.55 4.12
N TRP A 114 9.67 -3.10 3.14
CA TRP A 114 9.83 -3.73 1.85
C TRP A 114 11.29 -3.72 1.41
N LEU A 115 11.68 -4.76 0.67
CA LEU A 115 13.00 -4.91 0.07
C LEU A 115 12.87 -5.03 -1.44
N LYS A 116 13.74 -4.35 -2.18
CA LYS A 116 13.92 -4.58 -3.62
C LYS A 116 14.61 -5.93 -3.87
N PRO A 117 14.50 -6.51 -5.07
CA PRO A 117 15.14 -7.79 -5.38
C PRO A 117 16.64 -7.75 -5.14
N GLY A 118 17.19 -8.84 -4.61
CA GLY A 118 18.62 -8.98 -4.33
C GLY A 118 19.07 -8.48 -2.95
N TYR A 119 18.14 -8.01 -2.12
CA TYR A 119 18.41 -7.60 -0.74
C TYR A 119 17.65 -8.51 0.24
N SER A 120 18.35 -9.02 1.25
CA SER A 120 17.79 -9.76 2.38
C SER A 120 18.48 -9.30 3.67
N TYR A 121 17.78 -9.37 4.80
CA TYR A 121 18.44 -9.36 6.10
C TYR A 121 19.20 -10.69 6.25
N GLU A 122 20.51 -10.62 6.45
CA GLU A 122 21.34 -11.78 6.84
C GLU A 122 20.95 -12.29 8.23
#